data_AF-A0A4Q7N5X7-F1
#
_entry.id   AF-A0A4Q7N5X7-F1
#
_cell.length_a   1.000
_cell.length_b   1.000
_cell.length_c   1.000
_cell.angle_alpha   90.00
_cell.angle_beta   90.00
_cell.angle_gamma   90.00
#
_symmetry.space_group_name_H-M   'P 1'
#
loop_
_entity.id
_entity.type
_entity.pdbx_description
1 polymer ?
#
loop_
_entity_poly.entity_id
_entity_poly.type
_entity_poly.pdbx_seq_one_letter_code
_entity_poly.pdbx_strand_id
1 'polypeptide(L)'
;MNSFQRFFHQPFFIRLFNWEYWSFGAVYACIYPVWFLLCLRARSFFFFAAANPRIRNGGFLNESKEEIVPMIPEEWHPRTAFFALPCNADHVLAELQRKGLSYPLMGKPNVGGRGRGVKVLGSDDDVRAYAQTAFLDFHIQEYVPYKNEVGIFYCRYPDQDRGSITGIVEKEFMSVTGDGVHSMRELLLKNKRALMYMESYETIHGEFLDTVLSKGEKHVISPFGNHARGALFLDVSHRTDEMLTETIDALCRQIPDFYYGRLDVRYQSWEELKAGKHFAIIEVNGAGSEPTHIYDPKHSLFFAWKEIVRHWIILNRISRQNRRKGHPYLSLREGIEMFRENKALSEKLDAMTD
;
A
#
# COMPACT_ATOMS: atom_id res chain seq x y z
N MET A 1 13.64 26.36 19.76
CA MET A 1 12.74 25.43 20.48
C MET A 1 12.98 25.59 21.97
N ASN A 2 11.96 25.95 22.75
CA ASN A 2 12.10 26.10 24.21
C ASN A 2 12.18 24.72 24.91
N SER A 3 12.57 24.68 26.18
CA SER A 3 12.78 23.42 26.91
C SER A 3 11.54 22.53 26.97
N PHE A 4 10.34 23.14 27.06
CA PHE A 4 9.06 22.43 27.04
C PHE A 4 8.79 21.79 25.66
N GLN A 5 8.98 22.52 24.57
CA GLN A 5 8.85 21.99 23.22
C GLN A 5 9.86 20.87 22.93
N ARG A 6 11.10 20.97 23.44
CA ARG A 6 12.11 19.88 23.33
C ARG A 6 11.66 18.60 24.03
N PHE A 7 10.98 18.72 25.16
CA PHE A 7 10.48 17.55 25.90
C PHE A 7 9.40 16.78 25.10
N PHE A 8 8.41 17.48 24.53
CA PHE A 8 7.36 16.84 23.71
C PHE A 8 7.80 16.47 22.28
N HIS A 9 9.02 16.82 21.88
CA HIS A 9 9.58 16.46 20.58
C HIS A 9 10.28 15.09 20.60
N GLN A 10 10.30 14.41 21.74
CA GLN A 10 10.81 13.04 21.86
C GLN A 10 9.86 12.02 21.20
N PRO A 11 10.39 10.95 20.57
CA PRO A 11 9.58 9.93 19.89
C PRO A 11 8.47 9.32 20.75
N PHE A 12 8.72 9.15 22.05
CA PHE A 12 7.72 8.63 23.00
C PHE A 12 6.44 9.48 23.02
N PHE A 13 6.56 10.80 23.20
CA PHE A 13 5.40 11.70 23.28
C PHE A 13 4.72 11.86 21.92
N ILE A 14 5.50 11.86 20.82
CA ILE A 14 4.94 11.86 19.47
C ILE A 14 4.05 10.62 19.28
N ARG A 15 4.52 9.42 19.63
CA ARG A 15 3.69 8.20 19.57
C ARG A 15 2.49 8.27 20.51
N LEU A 16 2.66 8.77 21.73
CA LEU A 16 1.57 8.81 22.71
C LEU A 16 0.40 9.69 22.25
N PHE A 17 0.68 10.86 21.67
CA PHE A 17 -0.36 11.82 21.30
C PHE A 17 -0.85 11.71 19.85
N ASN A 18 -0.19 10.94 19.00
CA ASN A 18 -0.57 10.75 17.61
C ASN A 18 -0.88 9.27 17.38
N TRP A 19 -2.17 8.93 17.41
CA TRP A 19 -2.64 7.55 17.34
C TRP A 19 -2.29 6.85 16.01
N GLU A 20 -1.95 7.60 14.97
CA GLU A 20 -1.46 7.07 13.69
C GLU A 20 -0.20 6.19 13.85
N TYR A 21 0.58 6.37 14.91
CA TYR A 21 1.75 5.55 15.23
C TYR A 21 1.45 4.41 16.20
N TRP A 22 0.21 4.25 16.67
CA TRP A 22 -0.13 3.19 17.60
C TRP A 22 -0.11 1.84 16.91
N SER A 23 0.18 0.79 17.68
CA SER A 23 0.19 -0.57 17.14
C SER A 23 -1.21 -0.97 16.70
N PHE A 24 -1.27 -1.90 15.74
CA PHE A 24 -2.52 -2.49 15.28
C PHE A 24 -3.37 -3.01 16.44
N GLY A 25 -2.76 -3.70 17.42
CA GLY A 25 -3.46 -4.19 18.61
C GLY A 25 -4.11 -3.07 19.44
N ALA A 26 -3.40 -1.96 19.67
CA ALA A 26 -3.91 -0.84 20.45
C ALA A 26 -5.10 -0.15 19.78
N VAL A 27 -5.06 0.00 18.45
CA VAL A 27 -6.17 0.61 17.68
C VAL A 27 -7.37 -0.34 17.59
N TYR A 28 -7.15 -1.63 17.31
CA TYR A 28 -8.24 -2.55 16.97
C TYR A 28 -8.93 -3.22 18.17
N ALA A 29 -8.28 -3.28 19.34
CA ALA A 29 -8.81 -3.97 20.52
C ALA A 29 -10.25 -3.55 20.89
N CYS A 30 -10.54 -2.25 20.87
CA CYS A 30 -11.84 -1.72 21.26
C CYS A 30 -12.96 -2.02 20.26
N ILE A 31 -12.64 -2.27 19.00
CA ILE A 31 -13.63 -2.49 17.93
C ILE A 31 -13.81 -3.96 17.56
N TYR A 32 -12.94 -4.87 18.01
CA TYR A 32 -13.10 -6.31 17.77
C TYR A 32 -14.45 -6.92 18.17
N PRO A 33 -15.16 -6.47 19.23
CA PRO A 33 -16.53 -6.94 19.48
C PRO A 33 -17.45 -6.78 18.27
N VAL A 34 -17.29 -5.69 17.49
CA VAL A 34 -18.05 -5.47 16.25
C VAL A 34 -17.68 -6.50 15.18
N TRP A 35 -16.39 -6.79 15.00
CA TRP A 35 -15.93 -7.83 14.09
C TRP A 35 -16.54 -9.20 14.43
N PHE A 36 -16.53 -9.58 15.70
CA PHE A 36 -17.14 -10.84 16.15
C PHE A 36 -18.64 -10.90 15.87
N LEU A 37 -19.38 -9.81 16.06
CA LEU A 37 -20.80 -9.74 15.69
C LEU A 37 -21.01 -9.93 14.19
N LEU A 38 -20.12 -9.39 13.34
CA LEU A 38 -20.17 -9.60 11.89
C LEU A 38 -19.85 -11.05 11.50
N CYS A 39 -18.89 -11.69 12.15
CA CYS A 39 -18.59 -13.12 11.99
C CYS A 39 -19.80 -13.98 12.35
N LEU A 40 -20.47 -13.70 13.47
CA LEU A 40 -21.70 -14.39 13.87
C LEU A 40 -22.82 -14.20 12.85
N ARG A 41 -23.00 -12.97 12.34
CA ARG A 41 -23.99 -12.66 11.30
C ARG A 41 -23.71 -13.36 9.97
N ALA A 42 -22.44 -13.57 9.64
CA ALA A 42 -22.03 -14.33 8.47
C ALA A 42 -21.99 -15.85 8.71
N ARG A 43 -22.02 -16.30 9.97
CA ARG A 43 -21.78 -17.69 10.39
C ARG A 43 -20.42 -18.21 9.91
N SER A 44 -19.41 -17.35 9.87
CA SER A 44 -18.03 -17.69 9.54
C SER A 44 -17.08 -16.62 10.05
N PHE A 45 -15.92 -17.03 10.58
CA PHE A 45 -14.82 -16.12 10.92
C PHE A 45 -14.05 -15.61 9.69
N PHE A 46 -14.23 -16.27 8.54
CA PHE A 46 -13.49 -16.01 7.30
C PHE A 46 -14.45 -15.58 6.18
N PHE A 47 -15.51 -14.86 6.53
CA PHE A 47 -16.52 -14.42 5.56
C PHE A 47 -15.91 -13.53 4.46
N PHE A 48 -14.89 -12.74 4.81
CA PHE A 48 -14.20 -11.81 3.92
C PHE A 48 -13.62 -12.47 2.67
N ALA A 49 -13.37 -13.78 2.68
CA ALA A 49 -12.82 -14.47 1.53
C ALA A 49 -13.75 -14.47 0.31
N ALA A 50 -15.05 -14.29 0.52
CA ALA A 50 -16.03 -14.15 -0.57
C ALA A 50 -16.16 -12.69 -1.06
N ALA A 51 -15.40 -11.73 -0.52
CA ALA A 51 -15.54 -10.33 -0.91
C ALA A 51 -15.15 -10.09 -2.37
N ASN A 52 -14.03 -10.67 -2.81
CA ASN A 52 -13.55 -10.60 -4.20
C ASN A 52 -13.30 -12.03 -4.72
N PRO A 53 -14.33 -12.72 -5.26
CA PRO A 53 -14.27 -14.15 -5.59
C PRO A 53 -13.11 -14.63 -6.45
N ARG A 54 -12.53 -13.76 -7.28
CA ARG A 54 -11.41 -14.09 -8.18
C ARG A 54 -10.04 -13.87 -7.56
N ILE A 55 -9.96 -13.19 -6.42
CA ILE A 55 -8.72 -12.93 -5.71
C ILE A 55 -8.60 -13.96 -4.59
N ARG A 56 -7.44 -14.63 -4.50
CA ARG A 56 -7.16 -15.60 -3.43
C ARG A 56 -7.46 -15.00 -2.06
N ASN A 57 -8.19 -15.74 -1.22
CA ASN A 57 -8.66 -15.30 0.10
C ASN A 57 -9.46 -13.99 0.10
N GLY A 58 -10.08 -13.61 -1.02
CA GLY A 58 -10.75 -12.32 -1.21
C GLY A 58 -9.78 -11.13 -1.20
N GLY A 59 -8.48 -11.38 -1.25
CA GLY A 59 -7.41 -10.41 -1.04
C GLY A 59 -7.24 -9.98 0.41
N PHE A 60 -7.50 -10.88 1.38
CA PHE A 60 -7.30 -10.58 2.80
C PHE A 60 -5.83 -10.73 3.25
N LEU A 61 -5.19 -11.83 2.85
CA LEU A 61 -3.77 -12.12 3.10
C LEU A 61 -3.21 -12.94 1.93
N ASN A 62 -1.88 -12.89 1.76
CA ASN A 62 -1.13 -13.61 0.72
C ASN A 62 -1.57 -13.24 -0.71
N GLU A 63 -1.75 -11.95 -0.97
CA GLU A 63 -2.09 -11.44 -2.29
C GLU A 63 -0.89 -11.54 -3.24
N SER A 64 -0.96 -12.51 -4.17
CA SER A 64 0.03 -12.68 -5.25
C SER A 64 -0.18 -11.63 -6.32
N LYS A 65 0.84 -10.81 -6.58
CA LYS A 65 0.79 -9.83 -7.68
C LYS A 65 0.73 -10.54 -9.04
N GLU A 66 1.33 -11.71 -9.17
CA GLU A 66 1.24 -12.55 -10.38
C GLU A 66 -0.19 -13.01 -10.67
N GLU A 67 -1.01 -13.25 -9.64
CA GLU A 67 -2.43 -13.60 -9.83
C GLU A 67 -3.29 -12.37 -10.15
N ILE A 68 -3.03 -11.24 -9.50
CA ILE A 68 -3.88 -10.04 -9.59
C ILE A 68 -3.59 -9.20 -10.84
N VAL A 69 -2.32 -8.99 -11.19
CA VAL A 69 -1.92 -8.09 -12.28
C VAL A 69 -2.54 -8.48 -13.64
N PRO A 70 -2.60 -9.76 -14.04
CA PRO A 70 -3.25 -10.17 -15.29
C PRO A 70 -4.76 -9.88 -15.34
N MET A 71 -5.40 -9.61 -14.20
CA MET A 71 -6.82 -9.23 -14.12
C MET A 71 -7.03 -7.72 -14.36
N ILE A 72 -5.98 -6.92 -14.30
CA ILE A 72 -6.03 -5.48 -14.54
C ILE A 72 -5.82 -5.24 -16.04
N PRO A 73 -6.64 -4.42 -16.71
CA PRO A 73 -6.41 -4.10 -18.11
C PRO A 73 -5.01 -3.49 -18.31
N GLU A 74 -4.29 -3.93 -19.35
CA GLU A 74 -2.89 -3.58 -19.59
C GLU A 74 -2.66 -2.06 -19.72
N GLU A 75 -3.66 -1.32 -20.21
CA GLU A 75 -3.60 0.14 -20.33
C GLU A 75 -3.52 0.88 -18.98
N TRP A 76 -3.96 0.24 -17.88
CA TRP A 76 -4.01 0.85 -16.55
C TRP A 76 -2.89 0.37 -15.63
N HIS A 77 -2.07 -0.59 -16.04
CA HIS A 77 -1.01 -1.16 -15.20
C HIS A 77 0.34 -1.13 -15.94
N PRO A 78 1.43 -0.69 -15.30
CA PRO A 78 2.76 -0.74 -15.92
C PRO A 78 3.15 -2.15 -16.35
N ARG A 79 3.88 -2.27 -17.45
CA ARG A 79 4.33 -3.59 -17.94
C ARG A 79 5.16 -4.28 -16.87
N THR A 80 4.90 -5.57 -16.70
CA THR A 80 5.46 -6.36 -15.60
C THR A 80 5.92 -7.73 -16.10
N ALA A 81 7.04 -8.22 -15.55
CA ALA A 81 7.59 -9.56 -15.75
C ALA A 81 7.69 -10.26 -14.40
N PHE A 82 7.25 -11.52 -14.33
CA PHE A 82 7.22 -12.34 -13.11
C PHE A 82 8.28 -13.43 -13.19
N PHE A 83 8.91 -13.73 -12.05
CA PHE A 83 10.01 -14.67 -11.96
C PHE A 83 9.85 -15.55 -10.71
N ALA A 84 9.82 -16.86 -10.92
CA ALA A 84 9.83 -17.85 -9.85
C ALA A 84 11.26 -18.22 -9.45
N LEU A 85 11.49 -18.49 -8.17
CA LEU A 85 12.78 -18.98 -7.67
C LEU A 85 12.88 -20.51 -7.71
N PRO A 86 14.10 -21.05 -7.90
CA PRO A 86 15.35 -20.35 -8.19
C PRO A 86 15.36 -19.80 -9.62
N CYS A 87 15.92 -18.60 -9.82
CA CYS A 87 16.01 -17.96 -11.15
C CYS A 87 17.47 -17.67 -11.54
N ASN A 88 17.75 -17.67 -12.84
CA ASN A 88 19.03 -17.21 -13.38
C ASN A 88 18.90 -15.73 -13.78
N ALA A 89 19.81 -14.88 -13.29
CA ALA A 89 19.81 -13.45 -13.62
C ALA A 89 19.94 -13.15 -15.14
N ASP A 90 20.65 -13.99 -15.91
CA ASP A 90 20.70 -13.86 -17.38
C ASP A 90 19.34 -14.11 -18.02
N HIS A 91 18.59 -15.09 -17.49
CA HIS A 91 17.23 -15.36 -17.96
C HIS A 91 16.30 -14.19 -17.63
N VAL A 92 16.44 -13.59 -16.44
CA VAL A 92 15.70 -12.38 -16.05
C VAL A 92 15.95 -11.26 -17.06
N LEU A 93 17.21 -10.92 -17.34
CA LEU A 93 17.56 -9.86 -18.30
C LEU A 93 17.02 -10.14 -19.71
N ALA A 94 17.17 -11.36 -20.21
CA ALA A 94 16.65 -11.75 -21.51
C ALA A 94 15.13 -11.58 -21.60
N GLU A 95 14.40 -11.94 -20.54
CA GLU A 95 12.94 -11.79 -20.48
C GLU A 95 12.52 -10.31 -20.41
N LEU A 96 13.26 -9.47 -19.66
CA LEU A 96 13.02 -8.03 -19.62
C LEU A 96 13.20 -7.40 -21.02
N GLN A 97 14.27 -7.77 -21.71
CA GLN A 97 14.53 -7.31 -23.08
C GLN A 97 13.43 -7.79 -24.05
N ARG A 98 13.03 -9.06 -23.96
CA ARG A 98 11.95 -9.63 -24.78
C ARG A 98 10.61 -8.91 -24.59
N LYS A 99 10.31 -8.46 -23.37
CA LYS A 99 9.12 -7.66 -23.04
C LYS A 99 9.28 -6.17 -23.33
N GLY A 100 10.46 -5.72 -23.78
CA GLY A 100 10.73 -4.33 -24.11
C GLY A 100 10.68 -3.38 -22.91
N LEU A 101 11.09 -3.87 -21.74
CA LEU A 101 11.21 -3.08 -20.51
C LEU A 101 12.48 -2.22 -20.54
N SER A 102 12.39 -0.99 -20.07
CA SER A 102 13.50 -0.01 -20.12
C SER A 102 13.70 0.65 -18.76
N TYR A 103 14.96 0.98 -18.45
CA TYR A 103 15.32 1.60 -17.18
C TYR A 103 14.81 3.04 -17.04
N PRO A 104 14.51 3.50 -15.80
CA PRO A 104 14.56 2.73 -14.57
C PRO A 104 13.40 1.71 -14.45
N LEU A 105 13.66 0.60 -13.77
CA LEU A 105 12.68 -0.44 -13.44
C LEU A 105 12.47 -0.51 -11.93
N MET A 106 11.45 -1.26 -11.49
CA MET A 106 11.17 -1.50 -10.08
C MET A 106 11.08 -3.00 -9.80
N GLY A 107 11.99 -3.51 -8.98
CA GLY A 107 11.96 -4.87 -8.46
C GLY A 107 11.11 -4.96 -7.19
N LYS A 108 10.19 -5.92 -7.13
CA LYS A 108 9.26 -6.11 -6.02
C LYS A 108 9.03 -7.60 -5.74
N PRO A 109 8.90 -8.03 -4.46
CA PRO A 109 8.44 -9.39 -4.14
C PRO A 109 7.02 -9.64 -4.69
N ASN A 110 6.73 -10.87 -5.11
CA ASN A 110 5.42 -11.28 -5.62
C ASN A 110 4.35 -11.23 -4.53
N VAL A 111 4.70 -11.67 -3.33
CA VAL A 111 3.91 -11.47 -2.12
C VAL A 111 4.72 -10.60 -1.18
N GLY A 112 4.24 -9.38 -0.93
CA GLY A 112 4.96 -8.39 -0.14
C GLY A 112 4.02 -7.51 0.66
N GLY A 113 4.60 -6.60 1.42
CA GLY A 113 3.85 -5.61 2.18
C GLY A 113 4.78 -4.55 2.74
N ARG A 114 4.25 -3.36 3.02
CA ARG A 114 4.96 -2.27 3.70
C ARG A 114 6.22 -1.75 2.97
N GLY A 115 6.30 -1.93 1.65
CA GLY A 115 7.44 -1.49 0.83
C GLY A 115 8.72 -2.31 1.01
N ARG A 116 8.63 -3.49 1.63
CA ARG A 116 9.77 -4.36 1.90
C ARG A 116 10.26 -5.05 0.63
N GLY A 117 11.56 -5.01 0.38
CA GLY A 117 12.17 -5.65 -0.79
C GLY A 117 11.90 -4.92 -2.11
N VAL A 118 11.35 -3.70 -2.05
CA VAL A 118 11.15 -2.86 -3.22
C VAL A 118 12.43 -2.08 -3.51
N LYS A 119 12.96 -2.19 -4.72
CA LYS A 119 14.14 -1.46 -5.17
C LYS A 119 13.93 -0.85 -6.55
N VAL A 120 14.46 0.35 -6.76
CA VAL A 120 14.60 0.94 -8.10
C VAL A 120 15.86 0.34 -8.73
N LEU A 121 15.75 -0.13 -9.97
CA LEU A 121 16.81 -0.76 -10.73
C LEU A 121 17.16 0.16 -11.90
N GLY A 122 18.38 0.69 -11.94
CA GLY A 122 18.83 1.64 -12.95
C GLY A 122 19.67 1.01 -14.07
N SER A 123 20.09 -0.24 -13.89
CA SER A 123 21.02 -0.93 -14.78
C SER A 123 20.84 -2.45 -14.75
N ASP A 124 21.48 -3.14 -15.70
CA ASP A 124 21.54 -4.61 -15.74
C ASP A 124 22.21 -5.17 -14.47
N ASP A 125 23.22 -4.49 -13.94
CA ASP A 125 23.90 -4.89 -12.70
C ASP A 125 22.95 -4.83 -11.50
N ASP A 126 22.09 -3.81 -11.42
CA ASP A 126 21.07 -3.73 -10.37
C ASP A 126 20.06 -4.89 -10.47
N VAL A 127 19.65 -5.26 -11.70
CA VAL A 127 18.76 -6.41 -11.93
C VAL A 127 19.43 -7.71 -11.49
N ARG A 128 20.71 -7.91 -11.83
CA ARG A 128 21.47 -9.09 -11.40
C ARG A 128 21.58 -9.17 -9.88
N ALA A 129 21.94 -8.07 -9.23
CA ALA A 129 22.03 -7.98 -7.79
C ALA A 129 20.67 -8.25 -7.12
N TYR A 130 19.57 -7.72 -7.67
CA TYR A 130 18.23 -7.99 -7.18
C TYR A 130 17.87 -9.47 -7.29
N ALA A 131 18.05 -10.08 -8.46
CA ALA A 131 17.73 -11.49 -8.71
C ALA A 131 18.56 -12.45 -7.84
N GLN A 132 19.83 -12.13 -7.55
CA GLN A 132 20.70 -12.93 -6.68
C GLN A 132 20.30 -12.86 -5.20
N THR A 133 19.78 -11.72 -4.76
CA THR A 133 19.36 -11.52 -3.36
C THR A 133 17.89 -11.86 -3.13
N ALA A 134 17.14 -12.21 -4.18
CA ALA A 134 15.74 -12.61 -4.06
C ALA A 134 15.60 -13.99 -3.38
N PHE A 135 14.68 -14.09 -2.43
CA PHE A 135 14.36 -15.30 -1.65
C PHE A 135 12.87 -15.67 -1.72
N LEU A 136 12.07 -14.82 -2.37
CA LEU A 136 10.71 -15.11 -2.79
C LEU A 136 10.61 -14.86 -4.30
N ASP A 137 9.64 -15.49 -4.93
CA ASP A 137 9.21 -15.12 -6.28
C ASP A 137 8.99 -13.60 -6.33
N PHE A 138 9.35 -13.00 -7.44
CA PHE A 138 9.39 -11.55 -7.57
C PHE A 138 8.93 -11.12 -8.95
N HIS A 139 8.73 -9.84 -9.10
CA HIS A 139 8.44 -9.22 -10.38
C HIS A 139 9.26 -7.97 -10.58
N ILE A 140 9.53 -7.67 -11.84
CA ILE A 140 10.16 -6.44 -12.28
C ILE A 140 9.17 -5.71 -13.18
N GLN A 141 8.94 -4.45 -12.86
CA GLN A 141 7.89 -3.62 -13.43
C GLN A 141 8.48 -2.30 -13.95
N GLU A 142 7.85 -1.70 -14.95
CA GLU A 142 8.19 -0.35 -15.40
C GLU A 142 8.08 0.67 -14.26
N TYR A 143 9.05 1.59 -14.21
CA TYR A 143 8.93 2.72 -13.32
C TYR A 143 7.89 3.71 -13.84
N VAL A 144 6.83 3.95 -13.05
CA VAL A 144 5.81 4.95 -13.36
C VAL A 144 6.31 6.35 -12.92
N PRO A 145 6.57 7.28 -13.87
CA PRO A 145 7.26 8.54 -13.59
C PRO A 145 6.36 9.66 -13.06
N TYR A 146 5.12 9.35 -12.69
CA TYR A 146 4.22 10.33 -12.09
C TYR A 146 4.61 10.63 -10.63
N LYS A 147 4.57 11.92 -10.29
CA LYS A 147 5.02 12.42 -8.99
C LYS A 147 4.00 12.25 -7.88
N ASN A 148 2.71 12.17 -8.22
CA ASN A 148 1.63 12.07 -7.25
C ASN A 148 1.20 10.62 -7.10
N GLU A 149 0.88 10.24 -5.87
CA GLU A 149 0.35 8.92 -5.53
C GLU A 149 -0.89 9.07 -4.64
N VAL A 150 -1.94 8.31 -4.96
CA VAL A 150 -3.20 8.30 -4.23
C VAL A 150 -3.65 6.87 -3.99
N GLY A 151 -4.18 6.59 -2.80
CA GLY A 151 -4.93 5.38 -2.50
C GLY A 151 -6.43 5.66 -2.59
N ILE A 152 -7.14 4.98 -3.48
CA ILE A 152 -8.59 5.13 -3.68
C ILE A 152 -9.28 3.87 -3.19
N PHE A 153 -10.10 3.98 -2.15
CA PHE A 153 -10.88 2.87 -1.64
C PHE A 153 -12.20 2.77 -2.41
N TYR A 154 -12.40 1.64 -3.08
CA TYR A 154 -13.57 1.37 -3.92
C TYR A 154 -14.42 0.25 -3.32
N CYS A 155 -15.73 0.45 -3.35
CA CYS A 155 -16.72 -0.52 -2.92
C CYS A 155 -17.88 -0.61 -3.92
N ARG A 156 -18.26 -1.82 -4.32
CA ARG A 156 -19.44 -2.12 -5.12
C ARG A 156 -20.17 -3.32 -4.54
N TYR A 157 -21.46 -3.19 -4.30
CA TYR A 157 -22.25 -4.34 -3.88
C TYR A 157 -22.52 -5.27 -5.07
N PRO A 158 -22.44 -6.60 -4.92
CA PRO A 158 -22.70 -7.54 -6.00
C PRO A 158 -24.04 -7.37 -6.72
N ASP A 159 -25.06 -6.83 -6.06
CA ASP A 159 -26.38 -6.51 -6.63
C ASP A 159 -26.49 -5.09 -7.23
N GLN A 160 -25.38 -4.35 -7.31
CA GLN A 160 -25.35 -2.99 -7.86
C GLN A 160 -24.46 -2.92 -9.12
N ASP A 161 -24.93 -2.17 -10.11
CA ASP A 161 -24.22 -1.96 -11.37
C ASP A 161 -23.05 -0.98 -11.27
N ARG A 162 -23.12 -0.08 -10.29
CA ARG A 162 -22.15 0.98 -10.00
C ARG A 162 -21.61 0.84 -8.58
N GLY A 163 -20.31 1.05 -8.42
CA GLY A 163 -19.64 1.21 -7.15
C GLY A 163 -19.57 2.65 -6.69
N SER A 164 -18.86 2.85 -5.57
CA SER A 164 -18.60 4.15 -4.98
C SER A 164 -17.20 4.18 -4.38
N ILE A 165 -16.61 5.38 -4.39
CA ILE A 165 -15.37 5.65 -3.67
C ILE A 165 -15.73 5.98 -2.22
N THR A 166 -15.17 5.21 -1.29
CA THR A 166 -15.47 5.34 0.14
C THR A 166 -14.39 6.06 0.92
N GLY A 167 -13.24 6.34 0.31
CA GLY A 167 -12.15 7.06 0.92
C GLY A 167 -11.01 7.30 -0.07
N ILE A 168 -10.32 8.43 0.07
CA ILE A 168 -9.16 8.77 -0.74
C ILE A 168 -8.04 9.28 0.16
N VAL A 169 -6.86 8.66 0.04
CA VAL A 169 -5.63 9.11 0.69
C VAL A 169 -4.63 9.63 -0.32
N GLU A 170 -4.24 10.89 -0.21
CA GLU A 170 -3.07 11.42 -0.91
C GLU A 170 -1.81 11.10 -0.10
N LYS A 171 -0.74 10.68 -0.79
CA LYS A 171 0.49 10.22 -0.17
C LYS A 171 1.62 11.19 -0.46
N GLU A 172 2.05 11.92 0.56
CA GLU A 172 3.21 12.79 0.47
C GLU A 172 4.47 12.01 0.91
N PHE A 173 5.45 11.92 0.03
CA PHE A 173 6.72 11.25 0.31
C PHE A 173 7.56 12.04 1.32
N MET A 174 8.26 11.32 2.21
CA MET A 174 9.19 11.96 3.14
C MET A 174 10.29 12.67 2.34
N SER A 175 10.43 13.96 2.57
CA SER A 175 11.39 14.80 1.86
C SER A 175 11.96 15.87 2.78
N VAL A 176 13.12 16.38 2.42
CA VAL A 176 13.82 17.45 3.11
C VAL A 176 14.07 18.58 2.13
N THR A 177 13.90 19.82 2.61
CA THR A 177 14.17 21.03 1.81
C THR A 177 15.37 21.73 2.42
N GLY A 178 16.42 21.92 1.62
CA GLY A 178 17.64 22.58 2.03
C GLY A 178 17.43 24.02 2.44
N ASP A 179 18.17 24.46 3.46
CA ASP A 179 18.27 25.87 3.84
C ASP A 179 19.64 26.47 3.52
N GLY A 180 20.54 25.68 2.91
CA GLY A 180 21.91 26.07 2.57
C GLY A 180 22.89 26.06 3.73
N VAL A 181 22.48 25.62 4.93
CA VAL A 181 23.29 25.68 6.15
C VAL A 181 23.33 24.35 6.88
N HIS A 182 22.17 23.75 7.12
CA HIS A 182 22.05 22.51 7.90
C HIS A 182 22.10 21.27 7.00
N SER A 183 22.64 20.18 7.53
CA SER A 183 22.61 18.90 6.82
C SER A 183 21.19 18.34 6.72
N MET A 184 20.96 17.40 5.80
CA MET A 184 19.68 16.69 5.72
C MET A 184 19.34 16.02 7.05
N ARG A 185 20.32 15.42 7.73
CA ARG A 185 20.17 14.81 9.06
C ARG A 185 19.61 15.82 10.07
N GLU A 186 20.22 16.99 10.17
CA GLU A 186 19.80 18.04 11.12
C GLU A 186 18.39 18.57 10.81
N LEU A 187 18.04 18.69 9.53
CA LEU A 187 16.71 19.12 9.11
C LEU A 187 15.64 18.05 9.39
N LEU A 188 15.95 16.77 9.15
CA LEU A 188 15.06 15.65 9.48
C LEU A 188 14.83 15.53 10.99
N LEU A 189 15.88 15.70 11.80
CA LEU A 189 15.77 15.69 13.26
C LEU A 189 14.86 16.80 13.80
N LYS A 190 14.60 17.88 13.05
CA LYS A 190 13.64 18.93 13.44
C LYS A 190 12.19 18.55 13.09
N ASN A 191 11.99 17.61 12.16
CA ASN A 191 10.67 17.14 11.71
C ASN A 191 10.17 15.97 12.58
N LYS A 192 9.02 16.17 13.24
CA LYS A 192 8.43 15.17 14.14
C LYS A 192 8.13 13.82 13.47
N ARG A 193 7.65 13.84 12.22
CA ARG A 193 7.39 12.60 11.48
C ARG A 193 8.69 11.93 11.10
N ALA A 194 9.66 12.66 10.54
CA ALA A 194 10.95 12.10 10.17
C ALA A 194 11.68 11.45 11.35
N LEU A 195 11.62 12.07 12.53
CA LEU A 195 12.13 11.52 13.79
C LEU A 195 11.65 10.09 14.08
N MET A 196 10.43 9.74 13.69
CA MET A 196 9.87 8.41 13.93
C MET A 196 10.53 7.30 13.08
N TYR A 197 11.26 7.68 12.03
CA TYR A 197 11.85 6.78 11.04
C TYR A 197 13.36 7.03 10.85
N MET A 198 13.99 7.84 11.71
CA MET A 198 15.40 8.22 11.56
C MET A 198 16.32 7.01 11.45
N GLU A 199 16.16 6.01 12.32
CA GLU A 199 16.95 4.77 12.27
C GLU A 199 16.90 4.12 10.88
N SER A 200 15.71 3.99 10.28
CA SER A 200 15.57 3.46 8.93
C SER A 200 16.22 4.34 7.87
N TYR A 201 16.19 5.66 8.02
CA TYR A 201 16.84 6.56 7.07
C TYR A 201 18.35 6.50 7.18
N GLU A 202 18.88 6.34 8.40
CA GLU A 202 20.31 6.16 8.65
C GLU A 202 20.84 4.87 8.06
N THR A 203 20.10 3.76 8.19
CA THR A 203 20.46 2.49 7.53
C THR A 203 20.50 2.60 6.00
N ILE A 204 19.56 3.33 5.40
CA ILE A 204 19.43 3.41 3.93
C ILE A 204 20.43 4.40 3.32
N HIS A 205 20.59 5.57 3.93
CA HIS A 205 21.34 6.70 3.34
C HIS A 205 22.71 6.90 3.98
N GLY A 206 22.95 6.40 5.19
CA GLY A 206 24.24 6.50 5.87
C GLY A 206 24.77 7.93 5.97
N GLU A 207 26.00 8.13 5.50
CA GLU A 207 26.70 9.42 5.48
C GLU A 207 26.09 10.42 4.48
N PHE A 208 25.30 9.97 3.50
CA PHE A 208 24.67 10.88 2.54
C PHE A 208 23.78 11.91 3.25
N LEU A 209 23.17 11.54 4.40
CA LEU A 209 22.36 12.46 5.22
C LEU A 209 23.15 13.64 5.78
N ASP A 210 24.48 13.59 5.81
CA ASP A 210 25.33 14.68 6.30
C ASP A 210 25.59 15.75 5.22
N THR A 211 25.08 15.54 4.01
CA THR A 211 25.09 16.53 2.93
C THR A 211 24.22 17.75 3.26
N VAL A 212 24.73 18.95 2.98
CA VAL A 212 23.99 20.22 3.04
C VAL A 212 23.40 20.51 1.66
N LEU A 213 22.07 20.55 1.57
CA LEU A 213 21.37 20.90 0.34
C LEU A 213 21.32 22.42 0.13
N SER A 214 21.30 22.85 -1.13
CA SER A 214 21.15 24.27 -1.47
C SER A 214 19.81 24.80 -0.96
N LYS A 215 19.74 26.11 -0.68
CA LYS A 215 18.49 26.72 -0.19
C LYS A 215 17.35 26.53 -1.20
N GLY A 216 16.27 25.86 -0.78
CA GLY A 216 15.10 25.56 -1.60
C GLY A 216 15.19 24.27 -2.41
N GLU A 217 16.35 23.60 -2.43
CA GLU A 217 16.51 22.29 -3.05
C GLU A 217 15.74 21.24 -2.24
N LYS A 218 14.92 20.42 -2.91
CA LYS A 218 14.12 19.38 -2.29
C LYS A 218 14.68 18.00 -2.63
N HIS A 219 14.96 17.19 -1.61
CA HIS A 219 15.38 15.81 -1.76
C HIS A 219 14.35 14.85 -1.13
N VAL A 220 13.98 13.79 -1.85
CA VAL A 220 13.05 12.76 -1.35
C VAL A 220 13.83 11.67 -0.62
N ILE A 221 13.64 11.57 0.68
CA ILE A 221 14.33 10.61 1.55
C ILE A 221 13.75 9.20 1.39
N SER A 222 12.45 9.09 1.17
CA SER A 222 11.78 7.80 0.99
C SER A 222 10.81 7.90 -0.19
N PRO A 223 11.11 7.29 -1.35
CA PRO A 223 10.28 7.40 -2.56
C PRO A 223 9.04 6.50 -2.53
N PHE A 224 8.67 5.97 -1.35
CA PHE A 224 7.60 5.01 -1.17
C PHE A 224 6.41 5.66 -0.46
N GLY A 225 5.22 5.54 -1.05
CA GLY A 225 3.94 6.01 -0.50
C GLY A 225 3.42 5.15 0.66
N ASN A 226 4.28 4.82 1.62
CA ASN A 226 3.96 3.94 2.73
C ASN A 226 4.12 4.64 4.08
N HIS A 227 3.06 4.60 4.90
CA HIS A 227 3.09 5.17 6.25
C HIS A 227 4.19 4.56 7.12
N ALA A 228 4.47 3.26 6.97
CA ALA A 228 5.55 2.58 7.69
C ALA A 228 6.97 2.99 7.23
N ARG A 229 7.08 3.80 6.16
CA ARG A 229 8.31 4.36 5.60
C ARG A 229 8.32 5.89 5.64
N GLY A 230 7.47 6.46 6.48
CA GLY A 230 7.39 7.90 6.77
C GLY A 230 6.60 8.74 5.78
N ALA A 231 5.90 8.15 4.82
CA ALA A 231 4.96 8.92 4.01
C ALA A 231 3.85 9.53 4.90
N LEU A 232 3.49 10.78 4.61
CA LEU A 232 2.34 11.44 5.21
C LEU A 232 1.10 11.08 4.39
N PHE A 233 0.06 10.63 5.09
CA PHE A 233 -1.23 10.30 4.51
C PHE A 233 -2.18 11.47 4.76
N LEU A 234 -2.84 11.95 3.71
CA LEU A 234 -3.79 13.06 3.78
C LEU A 234 -5.14 12.59 3.26
N ASP A 235 -6.20 12.77 4.05
CA ASP A 235 -7.56 12.45 3.66
C ASP A 235 -8.10 13.53 2.72
N VAL A 236 -8.16 13.17 1.44
CA VAL A 236 -8.69 14.01 0.36
C VAL A 236 -10.00 13.45 -0.19
N SER A 237 -10.73 12.65 0.61
CA SER A 237 -12.03 12.08 0.21
C SER A 237 -13.04 13.14 -0.21
N HIS A 238 -12.91 14.37 0.27
CA HIS A 238 -13.72 15.53 -0.14
C HIS A 238 -13.51 15.97 -1.59
N ARG A 239 -12.44 15.51 -2.26
CA ARG A 239 -12.16 15.76 -3.68
C ARG A 239 -12.85 14.77 -4.61
N THR A 240 -13.52 13.76 -4.06
CA THR A 240 -14.33 12.80 -4.82
C THR A 240 -15.49 13.52 -5.48
N ASP A 241 -15.66 13.30 -6.78
CA ASP A 241 -16.85 13.72 -7.53
C ASP A 241 -17.36 12.59 -8.44
N GLU A 242 -18.43 12.88 -9.17
CA GLU A 242 -19.07 11.92 -10.08
C GLU A 242 -18.10 11.46 -11.17
N MET A 243 -17.34 12.39 -11.77
CA MET A 243 -16.38 12.07 -12.82
C MET A 243 -15.30 11.10 -12.34
N LEU A 244 -14.70 11.36 -11.17
CA LEU A 244 -13.72 10.43 -10.59
C LEU A 244 -14.37 9.06 -10.30
N THR A 245 -15.58 9.07 -9.73
CA THR A 245 -16.29 7.85 -9.36
C THR A 245 -16.59 6.99 -10.59
N GLU A 246 -17.05 7.59 -11.69
CA GLU A 246 -17.33 6.90 -12.94
C GLU A 246 -16.07 6.32 -13.57
N THR A 247 -14.97 7.09 -13.60
CA THR A 247 -13.68 6.60 -14.11
C THR A 247 -13.16 5.40 -13.31
N ILE A 248 -13.17 5.49 -11.98
CA ILE A 248 -12.72 4.40 -11.12
C ILE A 248 -13.67 3.21 -11.17
N ASP A 249 -14.98 3.43 -11.23
CA ASP A 249 -15.97 2.35 -11.36
C ASP A 249 -15.84 1.60 -12.69
N ALA A 250 -15.72 2.33 -13.80
CA ALA A 250 -15.52 1.76 -15.13
C ALA A 250 -14.26 0.90 -15.19
N LEU A 251 -13.19 1.33 -14.51
CA LEU A 251 -11.96 0.55 -14.37
C LEU A 251 -12.19 -0.69 -13.50
N CYS A 252 -12.69 -0.53 -12.27
CA CYS A 252 -12.88 -1.64 -11.33
C CYS A 252 -13.82 -2.71 -11.87
N ARG A 253 -14.79 -2.34 -12.71
CA ARG A 253 -15.70 -3.25 -13.40
C ARG A 253 -14.99 -4.18 -14.40
N GLN A 254 -13.83 -3.78 -14.92
CA GLN A 254 -13.02 -4.61 -15.82
C GLN A 254 -12.19 -5.65 -15.07
N ILE A 255 -11.96 -5.45 -13.76
CA ILE A 255 -11.32 -6.44 -12.90
C ILE A 255 -12.40 -7.47 -12.48
N PRO A 256 -12.29 -8.74 -12.91
CA PRO A 256 -13.33 -9.75 -12.67
C PRO A 256 -13.62 -9.93 -11.18
N ASP A 257 -14.90 -9.84 -10.81
CA ASP A 257 -15.40 -10.06 -9.46
C ASP A 257 -14.67 -9.22 -8.37
N PHE A 258 -14.18 -8.02 -8.72
CA PHE A 258 -13.67 -7.04 -7.77
C PHE A 258 -14.80 -6.15 -7.24
N TYR A 259 -14.98 -6.17 -5.92
CA TYR A 259 -16.09 -5.51 -5.21
C TYR A 259 -15.63 -4.66 -4.03
N TYR A 260 -14.48 -4.97 -3.43
CA TYR A 260 -14.03 -4.31 -2.22
C TYR A 260 -12.51 -4.24 -2.18
N GLY A 261 -11.94 -3.04 -2.11
CA GLY A 261 -10.50 -2.91 -1.99
C GLY A 261 -9.97 -1.50 -2.22
N ARG A 262 -8.65 -1.38 -2.17
CA ARG A 262 -7.92 -0.13 -2.42
C ARG A 262 -7.08 -0.24 -3.68
N LEU A 263 -7.23 0.73 -4.57
CA LEU A 263 -6.32 0.98 -5.68
C LEU A 263 -5.23 1.94 -5.20
N ASP A 264 -3.97 1.58 -5.33
CA ASP A 264 -2.87 2.54 -5.24
C ASP A 264 -2.53 3.01 -6.66
N VAL A 265 -2.63 4.32 -6.90
CA VAL A 265 -2.57 4.93 -8.22
C VAL A 265 -1.50 6.02 -8.25
N ARG A 266 -0.65 5.99 -9.27
CA ARG A 266 0.26 7.09 -9.61
C ARG A 266 -0.32 7.88 -10.77
N TYR A 267 -0.29 9.20 -10.68
CA TYR A 267 -1.00 10.07 -11.63
C TYR A 267 -0.32 11.42 -11.84
N GLN A 268 -0.45 11.97 -13.05
CA GLN A 268 0.18 13.23 -13.43
C GLN A 268 -0.49 14.44 -12.76
N SER A 269 -1.82 14.54 -12.87
CA SER A 269 -2.61 15.61 -12.25
C SER A 269 -4.01 15.12 -11.87
N TRP A 270 -4.63 15.78 -10.89
CA TRP A 270 -5.95 15.37 -10.38
C TRP A 270 -7.03 15.40 -11.47
N GLU A 271 -7.04 16.44 -12.30
CA GLU A 271 -8.02 16.56 -13.38
C GLU A 271 -7.82 15.49 -14.47
N GLU A 272 -6.58 15.10 -14.77
CA GLU A 272 -6.32 14.01 -15.71
C GLU A 272 -6.73 12.65 -15.14
N LEU A 273 -6.46 12.40 -13.86
CA LEU A 273 -6.93 11.19 -13.18
C LEU A 273 -8.47 11.08 -13.26
N LYS A 274 -9.18 12.17 -12.96
CA LYS A 274 -10.65 12.22 -13.09
C LYS A 274 -11.09 11.91 -14.51
N ALA A 275 -10.42 12.47 -15.50
CA ALA A 275 -10.72 12.27 -16.91
C ALA A 275 -10.26 10.92 -17.47
N GLY A 276 -9.71 10.02 -16.64
CA GLY A 276 -9.22 8.71 -17.07
C GLY A 276 -7.93 8.78 -17.88
N LYS A 277 -7.05 9.75 -17.62
CA LYS A 277 -5.82 10.03 -18.39
C LYS A 277 -4.59 10.09 -17.50
N HIS A 278 -3.44 9.75 -18.07
CA HIS A 278 -2.11 9.93 -17.48
C HIS A 278 -2.00 9.45 -16.01
N PHE A 279 -2.50 8.24 -15.77
CA PHE A 279 -2.35 7.54 -14.49
C PHE A 279 -2.03 6.06 -14.72
N ALA A 280 -1.53 5.41 -13.69
CA ALA A 280 -1.32 3.97 -13.67
C ALA A 280 -1.62 3.43 -12.26
N ILE A 281 -2.29 2.29 -12.20
CA ILE A 281 -2.53 1.51 -11.00
C ILE A 281 -1.26 0.75 -10.70
N ILE A 282 -0.58 1.10 -9.61
CA ILE A 282 0.61 0.37 -9.18
C ILE A 282 0.23 -0.88 -8.39
N GLU A 283 -0.89 -0.86 -7.67
CA GLU A 283 -1.37 -1.97 -6.84
C GLU A 283 -2.89 -2.00 -6.73
N VAL A 284 -3.46 -3.21 -6.76
CA VAL A 284 -4.83 -3.51 -6.36
C VAL A 284 -4.75 -4.35 -5.10
N ASN A 285 -5.44 -3.94 -4.04
CA ASN A 285 -5.49 -4.62 -2.75
C ASN A 285 -6.95 -4.96 -2.43
N GLY A 286 -7.24 -6.16 -1.94
CA GLY A 286 -8.58 -6.68 -1.71
C GLY A 286 -9.09 -6.48 -0.28
N ALA A 287 -9.73 -7.52 0.28
CA ALA A 287 -10.42 -7.50 1.56
C ALA A 287 -9.55 -7.14 2.78
N GLY A 288 -8.23 -7.27 2.68
CA GLY A 288 -7.27 -6.92 3.72
C GLY A 288 -6.93 -5.43 3.74
N SER A 289 -7.41 -4.68 2.75
CA SER A 289 -7.19 -3.24 2.64
C SER A 289 -7.83 -2.48 3.79
N GLU A 290 -7.02 -1.68 4.47
CA GLU A 290 -7.51 -0.68 5.42
C GLU A 290 -7.85 0.63 4.68
N PRO A 291 -8.91 1.35 5.10
CA PRO A 291 -9.20 2.70 4.63
C PRO A 291 -8.13 3.68 5.12
N THR A 292 -6.98 3.74 4.44
CA THR A 292 -5.77 4.42 4.91
C THR A 292 -5.90 5.94 5.04
N HIS A 293 -6.98 6.56 4.54
CA HIS A 293 -7.29 7.97 4.80
C HIS A 293 -7.55 8.24 6.29
N ILE A 294 -7.87 7.22 7.09
CA ILE A 294 -7.99 7.37 8.55
C ILE A 294 -6.72 7.90 9.19
N TYR A 295 -5.54 7.63 8.61
CA TYR A 295 -4.25 8.05 9.16
C TYR A 295 -3.88 9.50 8.89
N ASP A 296 -4.78 10.32 8.33
CA ASP A 296 -4.55 11.76 8.29
C ASP A 296 -4.40 12.30 9.72
N PRO A 297 -3.31 13.03 10.05
CA PRO A 297 -3.09 13.59 11.39
C PRO A 297 -4.23 14.48 11.91
N LYS A 298 -5.10 15.00 11.03
CA LYS A 298 -6.28 15.76 11.45
C LYS A 298 -7.37 14.91 12.10
N HIS A 299 -7.37 13.59 11.86
CA HIS A 299 -8.41 12.69 12.31
C HIS A 299 -8.17 12.19 13.73
N SER A 300 -9.27 12.02 14.47
CA SER A 300 -9.24 11.40 15.78
C SER A 300 -9.35 9.88 15.70
N LEU A 301 -8.98 9.19 16.77
CA LEU A 301 -9.17 7.73 16.88
C LEU A 301 -10.66 7.33 16.72
N PHE A 302 -11.60 8.16 17.18
CA PHE A 302 -13.03 7.91 17.00
C PHE A 302 -13.46 7.97 15.53
N PHE A 303 -12.89 8.90 14.76
CA PHE A 303 -13.09 8.95 13.31
C PHE A 303 -12.58 7.67 12.66
N ALA A 304 -11.36 7.24 13.01
CA ALA A 304 -10.76 6.02 12.49
C ALA A 304 -11.61 4.79 12.81
N TRP A 305 -12.06 4.62 14.06
CA TRP A 305 -12.95 3.52 14.45
C TRP A 305 -14.28 3.53 13.69
N LYS A 306 -14.90 4.70 13.51
CA LYS A 306 -16.13 4.84 12.73
C LYS A 306 -15.91 4.36 11.30
N GLU A 307 -14.80 4.76 10.68
CA GLU A 307 -14.47 4.39 9.31
C GLU A 307 -14.10 2.90 9.16
N ILE A 308 -13.31 2.33 10.08
CA ILE A 308 -12.99 0.89 10.08
C ILE A 308 -14.27 0.07 10.22
N VAL A 309 -15.13 0.40 11.19
CA VAL A 309 -16.40 -0.30 11.42
C VAL A 309 -17.32 -0.18 10.20
N ARG A 310 -17.41 1.00 9.58
CA ARG A 310 -18.18 1.21 8.34
C ARG A 310 -17.68 0.27 7.23
N HIS A 311 -16.37 0.18 7.04
CA HIS A 311 -15.74 -0.67 6.04
C HIS A 311 -15.93 -2.16 6.33
N TRP A 312 -15.88 -2.60 7.59
CA TRP A 312 -16.20 -3.98 7.96
C TRP A 312 -17.66 -4.35 7.68
N ILE A 313 -18.60 -3.43 7.92
CA ILE A 313 -20.02 -3.64 7.61
C ILE A 313 -20.21 -3.79 6.09
N ILE A 314 -19.56 -2.95 5.28
CA ILE A 314 -19.58 -3.06 3.82
C ILE A 314 -19.01 -4.41 3.38
N LEU A 315 -17.81 -4.76 3.86
CA LEU A 315 -17.14 -6.03 3.56
C LEU A 315 -18.03 -7.25 3.90
N ASN A 316 -18.68 -7.23 5.07
CA ASN A 316 -19.60 -8.28 5.50
C ASN A 316 -20.82 -8.40 4.58
N ARG A 317 -21.40 -7.27 4.15
CA ARG A 317 -22.56 -7.28 3.25
C ARG A 317 -22.19 -7.80 1.86
N ILE A 318 -21.10 -7.31 1.27
CA ILE A 318 -20.57 -7.77 -0.03
C ILE A 318 -20.31 -9.28 0.02
N SER A 319 -19.55 -9.73 1.02
CA SER A 319 -19.22 -11.15 1.21
C SER A 319 -20.46 -12.03 1.34
N ARG A 320 -21.47 -11.58 2.10
CA ARG A 320 -22.74 -12.32 2.26
C ARG A 320 -23.57 -12.35 0.99
N GLN A 321 -23.54 -11.31 0.17
CA GLN A 321 -24.19 -11.33 -1.13
C GLN A 321 -23.49 -12.31 -2.09
N ASN A 322 -22.16 -12.25 -2.19
CA ASN A 322 -21.39 -13.21 -2.99
C ASN A 322 -21.59 -14.66 -2.52
N ARG A 323 -21.72 -14.88 -1.20
CA ARG A 323 -22.07 -16.19 -0.67
C ARG A 323 -23.43 -16.70 -1.13
N ARG A 324 -24.43 -15.83 -1.23
CA ARG A 324 -25.75 -16.20 -1.79
C ARG A 324 -25.69 -16.49 -3.29
N LYS A 325 -24.73 -15.89 -4.01
CA LYS A 325 -24.45 -16.17 -5.42
C LYS A 325 -23.62 -17.45 -5.63
N GLY A 326 -23.25 -18.16 -4.57
CA GLY A 326 -22.56 -19.46 -4.64
C GLY A 326 -21.07 -19.42 -4.31
N HIS A 327 -20.48 -18.25 -4.04
CA HIS A 327 -19.06 -18.16 -3.68
C HIS A 327 -18.85 -18.58 -2.22
N PRO A 328 -18.07 -19.63 -1.93
CA PRO A 328 -17.90 -20.12 -0.57
C PRO A 328 -17.10 -19.13 0.30
N TYR A 329 -17.29 -19.24 1.62
CA TYR A 329 -16.30 -18.71 2.56
C TYR A 329 -15.22 -19.76 2.77
N LEU A 330 -14.07 -19.36 3.31
CA LEU A 330 -13.10 -20.33 3.80
C LEU A 330 -13.68 -21.13 4.96
N SER A 331 -13.37 -22.42 4.98
CA SER A 331 -13.48 -23.28 6.15
C SER A 331 -12.50 -22.84 7.24
N LEU A 332 -12.71 -23.34 8.46
CA LEU A 332 -11.79 -23.08 9.57
C LEU A 332 -10.36 -23.59 9.26
N ARG A 333 -10.25 -24.73 8.57
CA ARG A 333 -8.96 -25.31 8.19
C ARG A 333 -8.22 -24.40 7.20
N GLU A 334 -8.87 -24.02 6.11
CA GLU A 334 -8.28 -23.14 5.09
C GLU A 334 -7.93 -21.77 5.69
N GLY A 335 -8.78 -21.23 6.56
CA GLY A 335 -8.49 -19.98 7.27
C GLY A 335 -7.25 -20.06 8.16
N ILE A 336 -7.09 -21.14 8.93
CA ILE A 336 -5.88 -21.37 9.74
C ILE A 336 -4.63 -21.53 8.86
N GLU A 337 -4.76 -22.25 7.74
CA GLU A 337 -3.68 -22.47 6.79
C GLU A 337 -3.21 -21.15 6.16
N MET A 338 -4.12 -20.29 5.71
CA MET A 338 -3.82 -18.93 5.23
C MET A 338 -2.98 -18.14 6.25
N PHE A 339 -3.37 -18.15 7.54
CA PHE A 339 -2.61 -17.45 8.58
C PHE A 339 -1.21 -18.06 8.82
N ARG A 340 -1.08 -19.40 8.73
CA ARG A 340 0.23 -20.06 8.84
C ARG A 340 1.15 -19.72 7.67
N GLU A 341 0.63 -19.76 6.44
CA GLU A 341 1.35 -19.35 5.23
C GLU A 341 1.83 -17.90 5.34
N ASN A 342 0.94 -16.99 5.75
CA ASN A 342 1.27 -15.58 5.90
C ASN A 342 2.36 -15.36 6.96
N LYS A 343 2.29 -16.08 8.08
CA LYS A 343 3.31 -16.01 9.13
C LYS A 343 4.69 -16.45 8.59
N ALA A 344 4.75 -17.59 7.90
CA ALA A 344 5.98 -18.10 7.31
C ALA A 344 6.57 -17.15 6.26
N LEU A 345 5.72 -16.52 5.43
CA LEU A 345 6.14 -15.49 4.47
C LEU A 345 6.67 -14.23 5.17
N SER A 346 6.00 -13.78 6.24
CA SER A 346 6.45 -12.63 7.02
C SER A 346 7.82 -12.86 7.65
N GLU A 347 8.05 -14.04 8.24
CA GLU A 347 9.34 -14.40 8.84
C GLU A 347 10.47 -14.41 7.79
N LYS A 348 10.20 -14.91 6.58
CA LYS A 348 11.16 -14.83 5.46
C LYS A 348 11.47 -13.40 5.05
N LEU A 349 10.44 -12.53 4.99
CA LEU A 349 10.62 -11.12 4.66
C LEU A 349 11.38 -10.36 5.77
N ASP A 350 11.18 -10.72 7.05
CA ASP A 350 11.87 -10.12 8.21
C ASP A 350 13.38 -10.36 8.11
N ALA A 351 13.79 -11.58 7.77
CA ALA A 351 15.18 -11.95 7.54
C ALA A 351 15.88 -11.25 6.35
N MET A 352 15.17 -10.49 5.49
CA MET A 352 15.75 -9.69 4.41
C MET A 352 16.05 -8.25 4.83
N THR A 353 15.32 -7.73 5.83
CA THR A 353 15.43 -6.33 6.27
C THR A 353 16.55 -6.10 7.27
N ASP A 354 17.11 -7.18 7.82
CA ASP A 354 18.35 -7.23 8.60
C ASP A 354 19.50 -7.71 7.69
#